data_AF-A0A1L7WB83-F1
#
_entry.id   AF-A0A1L7WB83-F1
#
_cell.length_a   1.000
_cell.length_b   1.000
_cell.length_c   1.000
_cell.angle_alpha   90.00
_cell.angle_beta   90.00
_cell.angle_gamma   90.00
#
_symmetry.space_group_name_H-M   'P 1'
#
loop_
_entity.id
_entity.type
_entity.pdbx_description
1 polymer ?
#
loop_
_entity_poly.entity_id
_entity_poly.type
_entity_poly.pdbx_seq_one_letter_code
_entity_poly.pdbx_strand_id
1 'polypeptide(L)'
;MPFQSKVKTKTKTKGGPSRTSNNNDNVEPFDATKLEVFDAQPIFSVDARALRVFRTLLFDPEVTSTPSSIPWGDFLYAMASTGFQIEKLYGSVWQFSPTILGIEREIHFHEPHPKGKIPFEVARRHGRRLTRAYGWFGGMFVLKEKQ
;
A
#
# COMPACT_ATOMS: atom_id res chain seq x y z
N MET A 1 11.02 -1.38 -50.43
CA MET A 1 9.66 -1.60 -49.94
C MET A 1 9.47 -0.82 -48.63
N PRO A 2 8.54 0.14 -48.53
CA PRO A 2 8.28 0.85 -47.29
C PRO A 2 7.13 0.21 -46.50
N PHE A 3 7.33 0.01 -45.20
CA PHE A 3 6.30 -0.43 -44.26
C PHE A 3 5.46 0.77 -43.80
N GLN A 4 4.16 0.77 -44.10
CA GLN A 4 3.20 1.75 -43.61
C GLN A 4 2.68 1.36 -42.22
N SER A 5 2.92 2.22 -41.22
CA SER A 5 2.33 2.13 -39.88
C SER A 5 0.89 2.66 -39.89
N LYS A 6 -0.10 1.80 -39.65
CA LYS A 6 -1.50 2.20 -39.42
C LYS A 6 -1.70 2.57 -37.94
N VAL A 7 -1.97 3.84 -37.67
CA VAL A 7 -2.38 4.37 -36.36
C VAL A 7 -3.83 3.93 -36.08
N LYS A 8 -4.05 3.20 -34.98
CA LYS A 8 -5.41 2.84 -34.50
C LYS A 8 -5.84 3.83 -33.41
N THR A 9 -6.77 4.71 -33.75
CA THR A 9 -7.41 5.66 -32.83
C THR A 9 -8.46 4.94 -31.99
N LYS A 10 -8.26 4.81 -30.67
CA LYS A 10 -9.29 4.32 -29.73
C LYS A 10 -10.16 5.50 -29.30
N THR A 11 -11.44 5.45 -29.65
CA THR A 11 -12.48 6.40 -29.24
C THR A 11 -12.91 6.11 -27.79
N LYS A 12 -13.02 7.17 -26.97
CA LYS A 12 -13.45 7.12 -25.57
C LYS A 12 -14.98 7.21 -25.49
N THR A 13 -15.65 6.17 -25.00
CA THR A 13 -17.11 6.19 -24.78
C THR A 13 -17.41 6.74 -23.38
N LYS A 14 -18.10 7.88 -23.33
CA LYS A 14 -18.56 8.56 -22.10
C LYS A 14 -19.95 8.01 -21.75
N GLY A 15 -20.07 7.21 -20.69
CA GLY A 15 -21.35 6.68 -20.21
C GLY A 15 -22.21 7.77 -19.58
N GLY A 16 -23.45 7.93 -20.05
CA GLY A 16 -24.46 8.82 -19.49
C GLY A 16 -25.20 8.22 -18.29
N PRO A 17 -25.94 9.03 -17.53
CA PRO A 17 -26.51 8.64 -16.24
C PRO A 17 -27.78 7.82 -16.42
N SER A 18 -27.83 6.62 -15.82
CA SER A 18 -29.07 5.87 -15.69
C SER A 18 -29.82 6.34 -14.45
N ARG A 19 -30.97 7.00 -14.67
CA ARG A 19 -32.01 7.27 -13.68
C ARG A 19 -32.96 6.08 -13.64
N THR A 20 -33.19 5.51 -12.46
CA THR A 20 -34.42 4.76 -12.15
C THR A 20 -34.87 5.06 -10.73
N SER A 21 -36.18 5.19 -10.60
CA SER A 21 -36.96 5.89 -9.57
C SER A 21 -37.12 5.20 -8.21
N ASN A 22 -37.37 6.07 -7.21
CA ASN A 22 -38.30 6.01 -6.07
C ASN A 22 -38.56 4.67 -5.35
N ASN A 23 -38.43 4.70 -4.01
CA ASN A 23 -39.60 4.69 -3.12
C ASN A 23 -39.24 4.98 -1.64
N ASN A 24 -40.01 5.95 -1.10
CA ASN A 24 -40.56 6.13 0.25
C ASN A 24 -39.76 5.85 1.53
N ASP A 25 -39.59 6.96 2.25
CA ASP A 25 -39.59 7.17 3.70
C ASP A 25 -40.07 6.00 4.58
N ASN A 26 -39.18 5.55 5.46
CA ASN A 26 -39.55 5.23 6.83
C ASN A 26 -38.38 5.58 7.76
N VAL A 27 -38.69 6.44 8.73
CA VAL A 27 -37.78 6.96 9.75
C VAL A 27 -37.63 5.91 10.83
N GLU A 28 -36.41 5.42 11.06
CA GLU A 28 -36.03 4.88 12.37
C GLU A 28 -35.11 5.89 13.08
N PRO A 29 -35.34 6.19 14.37
CA PRO A 29 -34.44 7.04 15.14
C PRO A 29 -33.08 6.33 15.27
N PHE A 30 -32.04 6.91 14.70
CA PHE A 30 -30.67 6.43 14.88
C PHE A 30 -30.30 6.63 16.36
N ASP A 31 -30.42 5.54 17.12
CA ASP A 31 -30.02 5.43 18.51
C ASP A 31 -28.58 5.92 18.66
N ALA A 32 -28.40 7.03 19.35
CA ALA A 32 -27.15 7.77 19.51
C ALA A 32 -26.21 7.10 20.54
N THR A 33 -26.10 5.77 20.49
CA THR A 33 -25.33 4.99 21.46
C THR A 33 -24.34 4.02 20.81
N LYS A 34 -23.92 4.28 19.56
CA LYS A 34 -22.68 3.70 19.04
C LYS A 34 -21.53 4.65 19.31
N LEU A 35 -20.94 4.53 20.49
CA LEU A 35 -19.59 5.03 20.75
C LEU A 35 -18.69 4.48 19.65
N GLU A 36 -18.35 5.32 18.68
CA GLU A 36 -17.31 5.07 17.70
C GLU A 36 -16.01 4.79 18.48
N VAL A 37 -15.73 3.51 18.69
CA VAL A 37 -14.39 3.05 19.01
C VAL A 37 -13.58 3.45 17.79
N PHE A 38 -12.91 4.61 17.85
CA PHE A 38 -11.80 4.87 16.96
C PHE A 38 -10.79 3.75 17.24
N ASP A 39 -10.85 2.69 16.42
CA ASP A 39 -9.93 1.57 16.46
C ASP A 39 -8.52 2.16 16.54
N ALA A 40 -7.84 1.93 17.68
CA ALA A 40 -6.47 2.38 17.86
C ALA A 40 -5.65 1.83 16.69
N GLN A 41 -5.16 2.72 15.82
CA GLN A 41 -4.36 2.33 14.67
C GLN A 41 -3.20 1.44 15.14
N PRO A 42 -2.95 0.28 14.52
CA PRO A 42 -1.97 -0.66 15.03
C PRO A 42 -0.57 -0.03 15.01
N ILE A 43 0.12 -0.06 16.16
CA ILE A 43 1.53 0.29 16.25
C ILE A 43 2.35 -0.98 15.98
N PHE A 44 3.20 -0.93 14.96
CA PHE A 44 4.11 -2.00 14.60
C PHE A 44 5.46 -1.81 15.29
N SER A 45 5.77 -2.72 16.21
CA SER A 45 7.10 -2.82 16.81
C SER A 45 8.02 -3.64 15.90
N VAL A 46 8.97 -2.98 15.25
CA VAL A 46 9.86 -3.57 14.24
C VAL A 46 11.33 -3.36 14.59
N ASP A 47 12.22 -4.19 14.08
CA ASP A 47 13.66 -4.00 14.31
C ASP A 47 14.22 -2.79 13.51
N ALA A 48 15.48 -2.45 13.76
CA ALA A 48 16.12 -1.29 13.12
C ALA A 48 16.20 -1.40 11.58
N ARG A 49 16.30 -2.63 11.05
CA ARG A 49 16.39 -2.90 9.61
C ARG A 49 15.06 -2.59 8.94
N ALA A 50 13.97 -3.13 9.46
CA ALA A 50 12.62 -2.89 8.96
C ALA A 50 12.20 -1.42 9.19
N LEU A 51 12.54 -0.83 10.33
CA LEU A 51 12.23 0.58 10.62
C LEU A 51 12.84 1.53 9.57
N ARG A 52 14.10 1.30 9.17
CA ARG A 52 14.75 2.08 8.11
C ARG A 52 14.01 1.99 6.78
N VAL A 53 13.47 0.81 6.46
CA VAL A 53 12.65 0.60 5.24
C VAL A 53 11.37 1.42 5.33
N PHE A 54 10.62 1.34 6.43
CA PHE A 54 9.37 2.08 6.60
C PHE A 54 9.56 3.59 6.60
N ARG A 55 10.63 4.11 7.22
CA ARG A 55 11.01 5.54 7.12
C ARG A 55 11.34 5.99 5.70
N THR A 56 11.83 5.07 4.87
CA THR A 56 12.08 5.36 3.45
C THR A 56 10.78 5.31 2.64
N LEU A 57 9.90 4.36 2.92
CA LEU A 57 8.62 4.18 2.21
C LEU A 57 7.61 5.28 2.53
N LEU A 58 7.43 5.57 3.81
CA LEU A 58 6.44 6.50 4.34
C LEU A 58 7.12 7.81 4.70
N PHE A 59 6.42 8.93 4.51
CA PHE A 59 6.93 10.21 4.94
C PHE A 59 6.90 10.29 6.47
N ASP A 60 8.01 10.74 7.05
CA ASP A 60 8.18 11.00 8.47
C ASP A 60 8.89 12.35 8.61
N PRO A 61 8.24 13.38 9.16
CA PRO A 61 8.82 14.72 9.28
C PRO A 61 10.03 14.77 10.22
N GLU A 62 10.15 13.83 11.15
CA GLU A 62 11.26 13.78 12.12
C GLU A 62 12.55 13.22 11.50
N VAL A 63 12.46 12.61 10.32
CA VAL A 63 13.62 12.01 9.64
C VAL A 63 14.29 13.04 8.72
N THR A 64 15.42 13.57 9.19
CA THR A 64 16.23 14.56 8.46
C THR A 64 17.28 13.95 7.53
N SER A 65 17.52 12.64 7.62
CA SER A 65 18.50 11.94 6.78
C SER A 65 18.04 11.82 5.33
N THR A 66 18.97 11.93 4.38
CA THR A 66 18.68 11.71 2.96
C THR A 66 18.20 10.27 2.72
N PRO A 67 16.97 10.07 2.23
CA PRO A 67 16.46 8.72 1.97
C PRO A 67 17.27 8.01 0.87
N SER A 68 17.66 6.75 1.11
CA SER A 68 18.46 5.96 0.17
C SER A 68 17.60 4.98 -0.63
N SER A 69 18.21 4.35 -1.64
CA SER A 69 17.62 3.13 -2.24
C SER A 69 17.46 2.02 -1.19
N ILE A 70 16.48 1.14 -1.40
CA ILE A 70 16.16 0.01 -0.53
C ILE A 70 16.51 -1.30 -1.25
N PRO A 71 17.37 -2.17 -0.71
CA PRO A 71 17.54 -3.53 -1.24
C PRO A 71 16.21 -4.28 -1.27
N TRP A 72 15.91 -4.99 -2.36
CA TRP A 72 14.63 -5.73 -2.48
C TRP A 72 14.41 -6.70 -1.32
N GLY A 73 15.47 -7.41 -0.89
CA GLY A 73 15.40 -8.30 0.28
C GLY A 73 15.07 -7.59 1.60
N ASP A 74 15.49 -6.33 1.78
CA ASP A 74 15.11 -5.54 2.96
C ASP A 74 13.64 -5.14 2.90
N PHE A 75 13.12 -4.85 1.70
CA PHE A 75 11.70 -4.59 1.50
C PHE A 75 10.85 -5.83 1.82
N LEU A 76 11.23 -7.00 1.32
CA LEU A 76 10.56 -8.27 1.65
C LEU A 76 10.58 -8.53 3.16
N TYR A 77 11.74 -8.38 3.79
CA TYR A 77 11.90 -8.56 5.24
C TYR A 77 10.99 -7.63 6.04
N ALA A 78 10.95 -6.34 5.69
CA ALA A 78 10.11 -5.36 6.36
C ALA A 78 8.62 -5.71 6.25
N MET A 79 8.14 -6.04 5.04
CA MET A 79 6.74 -6.44 4.84
C MET A 79 6.38 -7.71 5.62
N ALA A 80 7.25 -8.72 5.63
CA ALA A 80 7.05 -9.94 6.42
C ALA A 80 6.97 -9.65 7.93
N SER A 81 7.81 -8.74 8.43
CA SER A 81 7.82 -8.35 9.86
C SER A 81 6.52 -7.71 10.34
N THR A 82 5.68 -7.25 9.40
CA THR A 82 4.36 -6.64 9.66
C THR A 82 3.18 -7.59 9.43
N GLY A 83 3.45 -8.89 9.26
CA GLY A 83 2.39 -9.90 9.12
C GLY A 83 1.87 -10.08 7.69
N PHE A 84 2.71 -9.86 6.68
CA PHE A 84 2.40 -10.26 5.31
C PHE A 84 3.00 -11.65 4.99
N GLN A 85 2.19 -12.55 4.43
CA GLN A 85 2.71 -13.61 3.58
C GLN A 85 3.18 -13.00 2.26
N ILE A 86 4.29 -13.53 1.76
CA ILE A 86 4.95 -13.04 0.56
C ILE A 86 5.11 -14.21 -0.41
N GLU A 87 4.55 -14.08 -1.60
CA GLU A 87 4.63 -15.11 -2.64
C GLU A 87 5.21 -14.51 -3.92
N LYS A 88 6.20 -15.19 -4.50
CA LYS A 88 6.67 -14.85 -5.85
C LYS A 88 5.74 -15.51 -6.86
N LEU A 89 5.09 -14.68 -7.67
CA LEU A 89 4.24 -15.16 -8.77
C LEU A 89 5.14 -15.39 -10.00
N TYR A 90 4.77 -14.83 -11.15
CA TYR A 90 5.54 -14.94 -12.38
C TYR A 90 6.42 -13.71 -12.64
N GLY A 91 7.55 -13.94 -13.33
CA GLY A 91 8.48 -12.89 -13.71
C GLY A 91 9.00 -12.12 -12.49
N SER A 92 8.83 -10.80 -12.50
CA SER A 92 9.19 -9.90 -11.39
C SER A 92 8.01 -9.55 -10.48
N VAL A 93 6.86 -10.22 -10.58
CA VAL A 93 5.68 -9.90 -9.77
C VAL A 93 5.72 -10.66 -8.44
N TRP A 94 5.50 -9.94 -7.34
CA TRP A 94 5.38 -10.49 -6.00
C TRP A 94 4.05 -10.08 -5.37
N GLN A 95 3.38 -11.03 -4.73
CA GLN A 95 2.17 -10.84 -3.98
C GLN A 95 2.44 -10.76 -2.48
N PHE A 96 1.75 -9.83 -1.83
CA PHE A 96 1.79 -9.58 -0.41
C PHE A 96 0.36 -9.72 0.11
N SER A 97 0.10 -10.79 0.84
CA SER A 97 -1.21 -11.09 1.43
C SER A 97 -1.12 -10.91 2.95
N PRO A 98 -1.88 -9.99 3.57
CA PRO A 98 -1.92 -9.83 5.02
C PRO A 98 -2.45 -11.10 5.70
N THR A 99 -1.84 -11.51 6.82
CA THR A 99 -2.28 -12.69 7.60
C THR A 99 -3.08 -12.33 8.85
N ILE A 100 -3.17 -11.05 9.18
CA ILE A 100 -3.83 -10.58 10.39
C ILE A 100 -5.32 -10.37 10.05
N LEU A 101 -6.20 -10.99 10.85
CA LEU A 101 -7.62 -11.28 10.60
C LEU A 101 -8.57 -10.07 10.43
N GLY A 102 -8.07 -8.87 10.09
CA GLY A 102 -8.90 -7.67 9.87
C GLY A 102 -8.59 -6.93 8.58
N ILE A 103 -7.65 -7.42 7.75
CA ILE A 103 -7.25 -6.77 6.51
C ILE A 103 -7.26 -7.82 5.41
N GLU A 104 -8.22 -7.75 4.47
CA GLU A 104 -8.34 -8.72 3.36
C GLU A 104 -7.73 -8.21 2.05
N ARG A 105 -7.13 -7.00 2.05
CA ARG A 105 -6.64 -6.39 0.81
C ARG A 105 -5.23 -6.86 0.50
N GLU A 106 -5.07 -7.67 -0.53
CA GLU A 106 -3.75 -8.04 -1.07
C GLU A 106 -3.13 -6.89 -1.89
N ILE A 107 -1.80 -6.90 -2.04
CA ILE A 107 -1.08 -5.95 -2.88
C ILE A 107 0.05 -6.61 -3.66
N HIS A 108 0.26 -6.14 -4.89
CA HIS A 108 1.37 -6.58 -5.73
C HIS A 108 2.44 -5.49 -5.88
N PHE A 109 3.70 -5.90 -5.82
CA PHE A 109 4.86 -5.08 -6.16
C PHE A 109 5.79 -5.82 -7.13
N HIS A 110 6.58 -5.05 -7.88
CA HIS A 110 7.54 -5.61 -8.83
C HIS A 110 8.95 -5.59 -8.23
N GLU A 111 9.61 -6.74 -8.29
CA GLU A 111 11.03 -6.89 -8.00
C GLU A 111 11.87 -6.03 -8.96
N PRO A 112 12.70 -5.10 -8.46
CA PRO A 112 13.52 -4.24 -9.30
C PRO A 112 14.61 -5.02 -10.03
N HIS A 113 14.67 -4.87 -11.36
CA HIS A 113 15.71 -5.45 -12.21
C HIS A 113 16.43 -4.34 -13.01
N PRO A 114 17.76 -4.39 -13.25
CA PRO A 114 18.70 -5.47 -12.89
C PRO A 114 19.37 -5.33 -11.52
N LYS A 115 19.30 -4.15 -10.90
CA LYS A 115 20.13 -3.82 -9.73
C LYS A 115 19.62 -4.41 -8.40
N GLY A 116 18.40 -4.95 -8.33
CA GLY A 116 17.83 -5.52 -7.11
C GLY A 116 17.56 -4.52 -5.99
N LYS A 117 17.49 -3.21 -6.30
CA LYS A 117 17.23 -2.13 -5.35
C LYS A 117 16.08 -1.25 -5.83
N ILE A 118 15.21 -0.86 -4.91
CA ILE A 118 14.11 0.08 -5.12
C ILE A 118 14.69 1.51 -4.97
N PRO A 119 14.64 2.35 -6.03
CA PRO A 119 14.98 3.77 -5.91
C PRO A 119 14.03 4.48 -4.94
N PHE A 120 14.50 5.55 -4.29
CA PHE A 120 13.72 6.26 -3.27
C PHE A 120 12.36 6.76 -3.78
N GLU A 121 12.29 7.28 -5.00
CA GLU A 121 11.06 7.79 -5.61
C GLU A 121 10.03 6.68 -5.82
N VAL A 122 10.51 5.48 -6.16
CA VAL A 122 9.70 4.27 -6.31
C VAL A 122 9.25 3.76 -4.95
N ALA A 123 10.14 3.77 -3.95
CA ALA A 123 9.82 3.42 -2.57
C ALA A 123 8.70 4.33 -2.02
N ARG A 124 8.75 5.64 -2.26
CA ARG A 124 7.68 6.58 -1.85
C ARG A 124 6.37 6.33 -2.60
N ARG A 125 6.42 5.85 -3.85
CA ARG A 125 5.21 5.40 -4.56
C ARG A 125 4.63 4.15 -3.92
N HIS A 126 5.47 3.23 -3.45
CA HIS A 126 5.03 2.05 -2.71
C HIS A 126 4.39 2.43 -1.38
N GLY A 127 5.03 3.32 -0.60
CA GLY A 127 4.47 3.86 0.63
C GLY A 127 3.09 4.47 0.43
N ARG A 128 2.90 5.34 -0.57
CA ARG A 128 1.56 5.88 -0.89
C ARG A 128 0.53 4.82 -1.22
N ARG A 129 0.93 3.71 -1.85
CA ARG A 129 0.01 2.58 -2.11
C ARG A 129 -0.35 1.85 -0.81
N LEU A 130 0.62 1.65 0.09
CA LEU A 130 0.40 1.07 1.42
C LEU A 130 -0.53 1.97 2.26
N THR A 131 -0.31 3.28 2.27
CA THR A 131 -1.19 4.24 2.96
C THR A 131 -2.64 4.14 2.45
N ARG A 132 -2.85 4.06 1.13
CA ARG A 132 -4.20 3.94 0.56
C ARG A 132 -4.86 2.59 0.83
N ALA A 133 -4.06 1.51 0.88
CA ALA A 133 -4.58 0.16 1.06
C ALA A 133 -4.87 -0.15 2.54
N TYR A 134 -4.05 0.38 3.46
CA TYR A 134 -4.00 -0.06 4.86
C TYR A 134 -4.04 1.09 5.87
N GLY A 135 -4.12 2.35 5.42
CA GLY A 135 -4.06 3.52 6.31
C GLY A 135 -2.67 3.83 6.87
N TRP A 136 -1.63 3.11 6.44
CA TRP A 136 -0.30 3.22 7.04
C TRP A 136 0.36 4.59 6.89
N PHE A 137 0.95 5.08 7.98
CA PHE A 137 1.78 6.30 8.01
C PHE A 137 3.05 6.09 8.86
N GLY A 138 4.03 6.99 8.74
CA GLY A 138 5.37 6.81 9.33
C GLY A 138 5.37 6.58 10.84
N GLY A 139 4.49 7.27 11.57
CA GLY A 139 4.37 7.17 13.04
C GLY A 139 3.79 5.84 13.55
N MET A 140 3.36 4.93 12.68
CA MET A 140 2.88 3.60 13.09
C MET A 140 4.04 2.63 13.36
N PHE A 141 5.27 2.96 12.97
CA PHE A 141 6.42 2.05 13.08
C PHE A 141 7.38 2.53 14.15
N VAL A 142 7.57 1.72 15.19
CA VAL A 142 8.47 2.01 16.31
C VAL A 142 9.55 0.96 16.43
N LEU A 143 10.72 1.36 16.94
CA LEU A 143 11.81 0.43 17.16
C LEU A 143 11.45 -0.52 18.30
N LYS A 144 11.58 -1.82 18.07
CA LYS A 144 11.41 -2.85 19.09
C LYS A 144 12.53 -2.74 20.13
N GLU A 145 12.16 -2.76 21.40
CA GLU A 145 13.13 -2.79 22.49
C GLU A 145 13.95 -4.09 22.41
N LYS A 146 15.25 -3.96 22.66
CA LYS A 146 16.15 -5.10 22.69
C LYS A 146 15.88 -5.86 24.00
N GLN A 147 15.30 -7.06 23.89
CA GLN A 147 15.21 -8.02 24.99
C GLN A 147 16.58 -8.58 25.34
#